data_AF-A0A820G1C6-F1
#
_entry.id   AF-A0A820G1C6-F1
#
_cell.length_a   1.000
_cell.length_b   1.000
_cell.length_c   1.000
_cell.angle_alpha   90.00
_cell.angle_beta   90.00
_cell.angle_gamma   90.00
#
_symmetry.space_group_name_H-M   'P 1'
#
loop_
_entity.id
_entity.type
_entity.pdbx_description
1 polymer ?
#
loop_
_entity_poly.entity_id
_entity_poly.type
_entity_poly.pdbx_seq_one_letter_code
_entity_poly.pdbx_strand_id
1 'polypeptide(L)'
;TVTVKRLKAVNGPLQGRTSTLDLDYSRANMVPTDYDTDLESAWSNLNLFSDGNDFSTETIEKNRNIYYQKQLANQINSQVTEMISLLTSSLNIHLNIGQSSLINTSQSFVSLETISIQSLKDRLVKQVENAQFNIPTDFILNTTSNSSISLRSRVDPLASYGNFQNTNLSRSISLSIIDQNGNEVSFAAHQNNPIQLIIPRDPNVLIPSMYLQNVTLINSTLNNLLFNYHYINITTSLPISVHFEIHSLNTNLAYLFIYKFDQTPLLNSSTNLIDGSTLFCPFNLINDDIYRYFIDNQQTPTHQSLIFGIRELNSTEMNNYCLNSSSINMSLPITDKPFNFTSNYELRIYTSGCYYLDENNNWKSDGLI
;
A
#
# COMPACT_ATOMS: atom_id res chain seq x y z
N THR A 1 -30.33 -16.88 42.13
CA THR A 1 -30.66 -15.54 41.58
C THR A 1 -29.37 -14.84 41.20
N VAL A 2 -29.06 -14.84 39.89
CA VAL A 2 -27.83 -14.27 39.34
C VAL A 2 -27.93 -12.74 39.37
N THR A 3 -27.11 -12.10 40.19
CA THR A 3 -27.06 -10.64 40.26
C THR A 3 -26.20 -10.12 39.11
N VAL A 4 -26.84 -9.71 38.02
CA VAL A 4 -26.19 -8.98 36.93
C VAL A 4 -25.80 -7.60 37.45
N LYS A 5 -24.52 -7.41 37.79
CA LYS A 5 -23.97 -6.06 38.03
C LYS A 5 -23.80 -5.37 36.67
N ARG A 6 -24.83 -4.62 36.24
CA ARG A 6 -24.67 -3.62 35.18
C ARG A 6 -23.83 -2.48 35.74
N LEU A 7 -22.64 -2.27 35.19
CA LEU A 7 -21.91 -1.01 35.32
C LEU A 7 -22.74 0.10 34.64
N LYS A 8 -23.43 0.92 35.44
CA LYS A 8 -23.98 2.20 35.02
C LYS A 8 -22.95 3.28 35.33
N ALA A 9 -22.12 3.63 34.35
CA ALA A 9 -21.27 4.80 34.40
C ALA A 9 -21.85 5.89 33.49
N VAL A 10 -22.88 6.61 33.96
CA VAL A 10 -23.21 7.96 33.45
C VAL A 10 -23.98 8.70 34.55
N ASN A 11 -23.32 9.52 35.37
CA ASN A 11 -23.98 10.68 35.98
C ASN A 11 -23.04 11.79 36.50
N GLY A 12 -21.79 11.84 36.06
CA GLY A 12 -20.88 12.97 36.34
C GLY A 12 -21.10 14.20 35.43
N PRO A 13 -21.30 14.04 34.11
CA PRO A 13 -21.30 15.20 33.19
C PRO A 13 -22.56 16.08 33.25
N LEU A 14 -23.66 15.61 33.86
CA LEU A 14 -24.93 16.36 33.85
C LEU A 14 -25.01 17.42 34.96
N GLN A 15 -24.18 17.36 36.00
CA GLN A 15 -24.17 18.38 37.06
C GLN A 15 -23.23 19.56 36.75
N GLY A 16 -22.34 19.44 35.75
CA GLY A 16 -21.53 20.55 35.25
C GLY A 16 -22.19 21.38 34.14
N ARG A 17 -23.29 20.88 33.54
CA ARG A 17 -23.95 21.56 32.41
C ARG A 17 -24.56 22.90 32.76
N THR A 18 -25.00 23.13 34.00
CA THR A 18 -25.58 24.43 34.38
C THR A 18 -24.52 25.53 34.35
N SER A 19 -23.35 25.27 34.94
CA SER A 19 -22.22 26.22 34.88
C SER A 19 -21.67 26.43 33.48
N THR A 20 -21.68 25.40 32.62
CA THR A 20 -21.25 25.53 31.21
C THR A 20 -22.29 26.28 30.38
N LEU A 21 -23.59 26.04 30.60
CA LEU A 21 -24.67 26.76 29.92
C LEU A 21 -24.73 28.24 30.33
N ASP A 22 -24.46 28.57 31.59
CA ASP A 22 -24.36 29.96 32.06
C ASP A 22 -23.12 30.67 31.48
N LEU A 23 -22.00 29.95 31.34
CA LEU A 23 -20.80 30.42 30.63
C LEU A 23 -21.04 30.60 29.13
N ASP A 24 -21.77 29.68 28.49
CA ASP A 24 -22.08 29.78 27.06
C ASP A 24 -23.10 30.91 26.81
N TYR A 25 -24.06 31.13 27.70
CA TYR A 25 -25.00 32.26 27.63
C TYR A 25 -24.29 33.61 27.79
N SER A 26 -23.30 33.71 28.67
CA SER A 26 -22.50 34.92 28.84
C SER A 26 -21.54 35.15 27.66
N ARG A 27 -20.91 34.09 27.13
CA ARG A 27 -20.06 34.16 25.92
C ARG A 27 -20.84 34.50 24.65
N ALA A 28 -22.05 33.96 24.47
CA ALA A 28 -22.89 34.25 23.31
C ALA A 28 -23.38 35.71 23.26
N ASN A 29 -23.40 36.39 24.41
CA ASN A 29 -23.80 37.79 24.53
C ASN A 29 -22.61 38.77 24.67
N MET A 30 -21.38 38.27 24.72
CA MET A 30 -20.19 39.11 24.59
C MET A 30 -19.87 39.29 23.11
N VAL A 31 -19.62 40.53 22.69
CA VAL A 31 -18.98 40.78 21.39
C VAL A 31 -17.61 40.09 21.45
N PRO A 32 -17.28 39.16 20.54
CA PRO A 32 -16.01 38.43 20.57
C PRO A 32 -14.84 39.44 20.55
N THR A 33 -13.99 39.40 21.58
CA THR A 33 -12.72 40.15 21.58
C THR A 33 -11.73 39.57 20.58
N ASP A 34 -11.99 38.33 20.16
CA ASP A 34 -11.17 37.54 19.26
C ASP A 34 -11.93 37.48 17.93
N TYR A 35 -12.07 38.62 17.27
CA TYR A 35 -12.19 38.60 15.82
C TYR A 35 -10.85 38.06 15.33
N ASP A 36 -10.81 36.78 14.98
CA ASP A 36 -9.63 36.08 14.47
C ASP A 36 -9.11 36.84 13.23
N THR A 37 -8.10 37.69 13.42
CA THR A 37 -7.49 38.49 12.35
C THR A 37 -6.79 37.61 11.31
N ASP A 38 -6.54 36.34 11.63
CA ASP A 38 -5.96 35.37 10.70
C ASP A 38 -6.96 34.83 9.67
N LEU A 39 -8.27 34.85 9.97
CA LEU A 39 -9.31 34.52 8.97
C LEU A 39 -9.31 35.57 7.85
N GLU A 40 -9.27 36.87 8.18
CA GLU A 40 -9.25 37.97 7.20
C GLU A 40 -8.02 37.95 6.27
N SER A 41 -6.89 37.39 6.71
CA SER A 41 -5.67 37.26 5.90
C SER A 41 -5.81 36.26 4.75
N ALA A 42 -6.55 35.18 4.96
CA ALA A 42 -6.85 34.19 3.92
C ALA A 42 -7.99 34.64 3.01
N TRP A 43 -9.00 35.35 3.56
CA TRP A 43 -10.16 35.85 2.80
C TRP A 43 -9.78 36.91 1.77
N SER A 44 -8.72 37.68 2.05
CA SER A 44 -8.20 38.72 1.15
C SER A 44 -7.28 38.17 0.05
N ASN A 45 -6.85 36.90 0.14
CA ASN A 45 -5.98 36.29 -0.85
C ASN A 45 -6.78 35.65 -1.99
N LEU A 46 -7.25 36.47 -2.93
CA LEU A 46 -8.00 36.05 -4.13
C LEU A 46 -7.23 35.00 -4.96
N ASN A 47 -5.90 35.04 -4.95
CA ASN A 47 -5.05 34.07 -5.66
C ASN A 47 -5.11 32.67 -5.04
N LEU A 48 -5.53 32.54 -3.77
CA LEU A 48 -5.70 31.24 -3.11
C LEU A 48 -6.93 30.48 -3.63
N PHE A 49 -7.90 31.19 -4.21
CA PHE A 49 -9.20 30.65 -4.61
C PHE A 49 -9.49 30.78 -6.11
N SER A 50 -8.61 31.40 -6.88
CA SER A 50 -8.70 31.44 -8.34
C SER A 50 -8.34 30.10 -8.97
N ASP A 51 -8.99 29.74 -10.08
CA ASP A 51 -8.60 28.57 -10.89
C ASP A 51 -7.89 29.05 -12.17
N GLY A 52 -6.55 28.99 -12.17
CA GLY A 52 -5.72 29.55 -13.23
C GLY A 52 -5.89 31.06 -13.36
N ASN A 53 -6.53 31.51 -14.45
CA ASN A 53 -6.83 32.92 -14.70
C ASN A 53 -8.31 33.29 -14.45
N ASP A 54 -9.11 32.37 -13.91
CA ASP A 54 -10.52 32.62 -13.58
C ASP A 54 -10.65 33.20 -12.16
N PHE A 55 -10.98 34.50 -12.12
CA PHE A 55 -11.28 35.28 -10.92
C PHE A 55 -12.76 35.65 -10.81
N SER A 56 -13.65 34.90 -11.47
CA SER A 56 -15.09 35.11 -11.31
C SER A 56 -15.51 34.90 -9.84
N THR A 57 -16.48 35.70 -9.39
CA THR A 57 -16.99 35.63 -8.02
C THR A 57 -17.52 34.24 -7.67
N GLU A 58 -18.13 33.56 -8.64
CA GLU A 58 -18.65 32.18 -8.49
C GLU A 58 -17.52 31.17 -8.25
N THR A 59 -16.43 31.22 -9.03
CA THR A 59 -15.26 30.35 -8.85
C THR A 59 -14.57 30.59 -7.51
N ILE A 60 -14.38 31.85 -7.13
CA ILE A 60 -13.77 32.23 -5.85
C ILE A 60 -14.64 31.76 -4.67
N GLU A 61 -15.96 31.98 -4.71
CA GLU A 61 -16.88 31.52 -3.66
C GLU A 61 -16.91 30.00 -3.52
N LYS A 62 -16.95 29.28 -4.65
CA LYS A 62 -16.92 27.82 -4.66
C LYS A 62 -15.61 27.27 -4.09
N ASN A 63 -14.47 27.76 -4.56
CA ASN A 63 -13.15 27.27 -4.12
C ASN A 63 -12.88 27.63 -2.65
N ARG A 64 -13.35 28.80 -2.21
CA ARG A 64 -13.32 29.19 -0.79
C ARG A 64 -14.14 28.24 0.08
N ASN A 65 -15.35 27.89 -0.34
CA ASN A 65 -16.17 26.90 0.38
C ASN A 65 -15.48 25.53 0.45
N ILE A 66 -14.89 25.06 -0.66
CA ILE A 66 -14.13 23.80 -0.70
C ILE A 66 -12.93 23.86 0.26
N TYR A 67 -12.18 24.96 0.25
CA TYR A 67 -11.03 25.17 1.11
C TYR A 67 -11.41 25.07 2.60
N TYR A 68 -12.46 25.77 3.03
CA TYR A 68 -12.91 25.73 4.42
C TYR A 68 -13.51 24.39 4.82
N GLN A 69 -14.26 23.73 3.92
CA GLN A 69 -14.71 22.36 4.16
C GLN A 69 -13.52 21.41 4.37
N LYS A 70 -12.44 21.56 3.59
CA LYS A 70 -11.22 20.78 3.76
C LYS A 70 -10.53 21.08 5.10
N GLN A 71 -10.42 22.36 5.49
CA GLN A 71 -9.84 22.74 6.78
C GLN A 71 -10.65 22.19 7.96
N LEU A 72 -11.97 22.35 7.93
CA LEU A 72 -12.87 21.79 8.95
C LEU A 72 -12.76 20.26 9.01
N ALA A 73 -12.72 19.58 7.86
CA ALA A 73 -12.53 18.14 7.80
C ALA A 73 -11.19 17.71 8.42
N ASN A 74 -10.10 18.45 8.16
CA ASN A 74 -8.80 18.20 8.77
C ASN A 74 -8.84 18.39 10.30
N GLN A 75 -9.50 19.44 10.79
CA GLN A 75 -9.66 19.68 12.23
C GLN A 75 -10.46 18.57 12.91
N ILE A 76 -11.60 18.17 12.32
CA ILE A 76 -12.42 17.05 12.81
C ILE A 76 -11.58 15.76 12.85
N ASN A 77 -10.83 15.48 11.78
CA ASN A 77 -9.96 14.30 11.72
C ASN A 77 -8.91 14.31 12.84
N SER A 78 -8.28 15.45 13.11
CA SER A 78 -7.34 15.61 14.23
C SER A 78 -7.99 15.32 15.58
N GLN A 79 -9.17 15.89 15.84
CA GLN A 79 -9.90 15.70 17.10
C GLN A 79 -10.37 14.25 17.28
N VAL A 80 -10.87 13.62 16.22
CA VAL A 80 -11.27 12.20 16.24
C VAL A 80 -10.06 11.31 16.52
N THR A 81 -8.91 11.60 15.91
CA THR A 81 -7.67 10.85 16.15
C THR A 81 -7.22 10.93 17.61
N GLU A 82 -7.27 12.13 18.20
CA GLU A 82 -6.96 12.35 19.61
C GLU A 82 -7.94 11.60 20.53
N MET A 83 -9.24 11.67 20.24
CA MET A 83 -10.27 10.97 21.00
C MET A 83 -10.07 9.45 20.94
N ILE A 84 -9.79 8.89 19.76
CA ILE A 84 -9.49 7.46 19.59
C ILE A 84 -8.23 7.08 20.40
N SER A 85 -7.19 7.92 20.37
CA SER A 85 -5.97 7.70 21.17
C SER A 85 -6.26 7.65 22.67
N LEU A 86 -7.02 8.61 23.20
CA LEU A 86 -7.42 8.68 24.61
C LEU A 86 -8.33 7.51 25.02
N LEU A 87 -9.28 7.13 24.16
CA LEU A 87 -10.13 5.96 24.40
C LEU A 87 -9.31 4.68 24.42
N THR A 88 -8.39 4.51 23.48
CA THR A 88 -7.52 3.33 23.39
C THR A 88 -6.62 3.22 24.61
N SER A 89 -5.99 4.31 25.05
CA SER A 89 -5.14 4.30 26.25
C SER A 89 -5.93 4.00 27.52
N SER A 90 -7.13 4.58 27.66
CA SER A 90 -8.03 4.31 28.79
C SER A 90 -8.49 2.86 28.84
N LEU A 91 -8.88 2.31 27.69
CA LEU A 91 -9.32 0.91 27.56
C LEU A 91 -8.16 -0.07 27.80
N ASN A 92 -6.94 0.28 27.39
CA ASN A 92 -5.75 -0.55 27.60
C ASN A 92 -5.55 -0.92 29.08
N ILE A 93 -5.74 0.04 29.98
CA ILE A 93 -5.59 -0.15 31.43
C ILE A 93 -6.64 -1.13 31.99
N HIS A 94 -7.74 -1.33 31.28
CA HIS A 94 -8.89 -2.12 31.75
C HIS A 94 -9.03 -3.49 31.04
N LEU A 95 -8.18 -3.80 30.06
CA LEU A 95 -8.20 -5.08 29.36
C LEU A 95 -7.44 -6.15 30.14
N ASN A 96 -8.13 -7.24 30.48
CA ASN A 96 -7.51 -8.43 31.07
C ASN A 96 -6.91 -9.32 29.97
N ILE A 97 -6.06 -10.27 30.38
CA ILE A 97 -5.47 -11.27 29.47
C ILE A 97 -6.57 -12.03 28.73
N GLY A 98 -6.44 -12.11 27.40
CA GLY A 98 -7.41 -12.74 26.50
C GLY A 98 -8.58 -11.83 26.11
N GLN A 99 -8.62 -10.58 26.57
CA GLN A 99 -9.60 -9.60 26.14
C GLN A 99 -9.04 -8.71 25.03
N SER A 100 -9.92 -8.32 24.12
CA SER A 100 -9.63 -7.36 23.07
C SER A 100 -10.64 -6.22 23.05
N SER A 101 -10.19 -5.07 22.55
CA SER A 101 -11.02 -3.94 22.17
C SER A 101 -10.76 -3.61 20.71
N LEU A 102 -11.84 -3.30 20.00
CA LEU A 102 -11.80 -2.99 18.59
C LEU A 102 -12.58 -1.71 18.34
N ILE A 103 -11.89 -0.71 17.77
CA ILE A 103 -12.46 0.55 17.34
C ILE A 103 -12.34 0.56 15.82
N ASN A 104 -13.47 0.56 15.12
CA ASN A 104 -13.52 0.61 13.67
C ASN A 104 -14.33 1.83 13.24
N THR A 105 -13.69 2.77 12.57
CA THR A 105 -14.30 3.99 12.04
C THR A 105 -13.98 4.11 10.56
N SER A 106 -14.63 5.06 9.87
CA SER A 106 -14.31 5.35 8.47
C SER A 106 -12.90 5.92 8.26
N GLN A 107 -12.25 6.41 9.33
CA GLN A 107 -10.97 7.13 9.26
C GLN A 107 -9.84 6.42 10.01
N SER A 108 -10.11 5.38 10.79
CA SER A 108 -9.08 4.66 11.52
C SER A 108 -9.65 3.35 12.06
N PHE A 109 -8.83 2.32 12.01
CA PHE A 109 -9.03 1.08 12.72
C PHE A 109 -7.98 0.93 13.81
N VAL A 110 -8.40 0.56 15.01
CA VAL A 110 -7.52 0.22 16.13
C VAL A 110 -8.02 -1.07 16.76
N SER A 111 -7.13 -2.06 16.80
CA SER A 111 -7.31 -3.29 17.57
C SER A 111 -6.31 -3.29 18.71
N LEU A 112 -6.79 -3.59 19.91
CA LEU A 112 -5.99 -3.69 21.12
C LEU A 112 -6.31 -5.00 21.82
N GLU A 113 -5.30 -5.84 22.06
CA GLU A 113 -5.50 -7.14 22.71
C GLU A 113 -4.42 -7.39 23.77
N THR A 114 -4.84 -7.73 24.99
CA THR A 114 -3.92 -8.08 26.07
C THR A 114 -3.66 -9.58 26.07
N ILE A 115 -2.41 -10.00 25.89
CA ILE A 115 -2.02 -11.40 25.75
C ILE A 115 -0.82 -11.73 26.65
N SER A 116 -0.55 -13.00 26.86
CA SER A 116 0.73 -13.43 27.43
C SER A 116 1.83 -13.36 26.36
N ILE A 117 3.06 -13.09 26.79
CA ILE A 117 4.23 -13.05 25.89
C ILE A 117 4.42 -14.40 25.16
N GLN A 118 4.12 -15.51 25.84
CA GLN A 118 4.22 -16.85 25.25
C GLN A 118 3.26 -17.05 24.07
N SER A 119 2.09 -16.40 24.10
CA SER A 119 1.08 -16.46 23.03
C SER A 119 1.38 -15.53 21.85
N LEU A 120 2.52 -14.83 21.84
CA LEU A 120 2.96 -14.00 20.73
C LEU A 120 3.77 -14.79 19.68
N LYS A 121 4.39 -15.90 20.08
CA LYS A 121 5.18 -16.75 19.18
C LYS A 121 4.27 -17.45 18.18
N ASP A 122 4.68 -17.47 16.90
CA ASP A 122 3.92 -18.09 15.79
C ASP A 122 2.48 -17.56 15.67
N ARG A 123 2.32 -16.24 15.86
CA ARG A 123 1.01 -15.62 15.93
C ARG A 123 0.70 -14.88 14.64
N LEU A 124 -0.45 -15.22 14.06
CA LEU A 124 -1.07 -14.44 13.00
C LEU A 124 -1.98 -13.36 13.60
N VAL A 125 -1.61 -12.09 13.44
CA VAL A 125 -2.41 -10.93 13.83
C VAL A 125 -3.21 -10.46 12.64
N LYS A 126 -4.52 -10.67 12.65
CA LYS A 126 -5.42 -10.21 11.59
C LYS A 126 -5.97 -8.83 11.90
N GLN A 127 -5.98 -7.97 10.90
CA GLN A 127 -6.58 -6.64 10.94
C GLN A 127 -7.79 -6.55 10.00
N VAL A 128 -8.40 -5.37 9.94
CA VAL A 128 -9.41 -5.08 8.91
C VAL A 128 -8.84 -5.25 7.51
N GLU A 129 -9.74 -5.51 6.56
CA GLU A 129 -9.44 -5.60 5.13
C GLU A 129 -8.40 -6.66 4.73
N ASN A 130 -8.21 -7.68 5.57
CA ASN A 130 -7.26 -8.76 5.36
C ASN A 130 -5.78 -8.36 5.49
N ALA A 131 -5.47 -7.21 6.10
CA ALA A 131 -4.12 -6.92 6.56
C ALA A 131 -3.70 -7.87 7.67
N GLN A 132 -2.45 -8.34 7.62
CA GLN A 132 -1.96 -9.37 8.54
C GLN A 132 -0.50 -9.12 8.91
N PHE A 133 -0.18 -9.39 10.19
CA PHE A 133 1.20 -9.55 10.65
C PHE A 133 1.41 -11.01 11.03
N ASN A 134 2.41 -11.64 10.45
CA ASN A 134 2.85 -12.97 10.84
C ASN A 134 4.07 -12.84 11.75
N ILE A 135 3.89 -13.15 13.03
CA ILE A 135 4.95 -13.06 14.03
C ILE A 135 5.66 -14.42 14.11
N PRO A 136 6.98 -14.47 13.85
CA PRO A 136 7.73 -15.71 13.80
C PRO A 136 7.92 -16.34 15.19
N THR A 137 8.35 -17.60 15.23
CA THR A 137 8.57 -18.38 16.48
C THR A 137 9.79 -17.89 17.28
N ASP A 138 10.81 -17.40 16.59
CA ASP A 138 12.09 -16.90 17.08
C ASP A 138 12.10 -15.39 17.32
N PHE A 139 10.91 -14.81 17.49
CA PHE A 139 10.71 -13.42 17.87
C PHE A 139 11.34 -13.08 19.23
N ILE A 140 12.08 -11.98 19.29
CA ILE A 140 12.77 -11.48 20.48
C ILE A 140 12.05 -10.24 20.98
N LEU A 141 11.55 -10.31 22.21
CA LEU A 141 10.95 -9.18 22.91
C LEU A 141 11.89 -8.70 24.02
N ASN A 142 12.20 -7.40 24.06
CA ASN A 142 13.10 -6.84 25.07
C ASN A 142 12.34 -6.50 26.37
N THR A 143 11.74 -7.49 27.02
CA THR A 143 11.08 -7.32 28.33
C THR A 143 11.66 -8.27 29.36
N THR A 144 11.77 -7.77 30.60
CA THR A 144 12.34 -8.51 31.73
C THR A 144 11.29 -9.27 32.54
N SER A 145 10.01 -9.11 32.24
CA SER A 145 8.89 -9.70 32.99
C SER A 145 8.15 -10.76 32.19
N ASN A 146 7.82 -11.89 32.84
CA ASN A 146 6.85 -12.90 32.36
C ASN A 146 5.40 -12.38 32.35
N SER A 147 5.23 -11.08 32.12
CA SER A 147 3.98 -10.35 32.26
C SER A 147 3.11 -10.47 31.00
N SER A 148 1.87 -9.98 31.11
CA SER A 148 1.05 -9.71 29.94
C SER A 148 1.59 -8.50 29.17
N ILE A 149 1.33 -8.47 27.87
CA ILE A 149 1.60 -7.36 26.96
C ILE A 149 0.30 -7.00 26.24
N SER A 150 0.20 -5.76 25.80
CA SER A 150 -0.91 -5.31 24.95
C SER A 150 -0.41 -5.15 23.52
N LEU A 151 -0.99 -5.94 22.62
CA LEU A 151 -0.76 -5.84 21.20
C LEU A 151 -1.70 -4.80 20.62
N ARG A 152 -1.16 -3.70 20.11
CA ARG A 152 -1.93 -2.63 19.45
C ARG A 152 -1.62 -2.61 17.97
N SER A 153 -2.63 -2.87 17.17
CA SER A 153 -2.55 -2.85 15.71
C SER A 153 -3.45 -1.73 15.17
N ARG A 154 -2.94 -0.92 14.24
CA ARG A 154 -3.70 0.21 13.67
C ARG A 154 -3.66 0.20 12.15
N VAL A 155 -4.76 0.64 11.53
CA VAL A 155 -4.84 0.95 10.11
C VAL A 155 -5.39 2.37 9.96
N ASP A 156 -4.59 3.25 9.34
CA ASP A 156 -4.94 4.64 9.12
C ASP A 156 -4.96 4.94 7.58
N PRO A 157 -5.88 5.78 7.07
CA PRO A 157 -6.19 5.95 5.65
C PRO A 157 -5.22 6.88 4.90
N LEU A 158 -4.15 7.34 5.53
CA LEU A 158 -3.18 8.25 4.93
C LEU A 158 -1.79 7.79 5.32
N ALA A 159 -1.03 7.26 4.37
CA ALA A 159 0.41 7.13 4.49
C ALA A 159 1.06 8.28 3.71
N SER A 160 1.81 9.13 4.40
CA SER A 160 2.74 10.03 3.72
C SER A 160 3.93 9.20 3.24
N TYR A 161 4.57 9.60 2.15
CA TYR A 161 5.92 9.17 1.84
C TYR A 161 6.74 10.44 1.67
N GLY A 162 7.76 10.65 2.49
CA GLY A 162 8.54 11.89 2.50
C GLY A 162 7.68 13.16 2.60
N ASN A 163 8.00 14.15 1.77
CA ASN A 163 7.24 15.41 1.64
C ASN A 163 6.12 15.35 0.59
N PHE A 164 5.83 14.17 0.04
CA PHE A 164 4.84 14.04 -1.01
C PHE A 164 3.42 14.12 -0.44
N GLN A 165 2.49 14.63 -1.26
CA GLN A 165 1.09 14.71 -0.86
C GLN A 165 0.54 13.32 -0.57
N ASN A 166 -0.14 13.19 0.57
CA ASN A 166 -0.84 11.96 0.94
C ASN A 166 -1.74 11.53 -0.21
N THR A 167 -1.58 10.29 -0.68
CA THR A 167 -2.53 9.73 -1.63
C THR A 167 -3.73 9.21 -0.84
N ASN A 168 -4.94 9.51 -1.33
CA ASN A 168 -6.19 8.95 -0.80
C ASN A 168 -6.34 7.44 -1.11
N LEU A 169 -5.31 6.82 -1.69
CA LEU A 169 -5.23 5.43 -2.10
C LEU A 169 -4.23 4.63 -1.25
N SER A 170 -3.67 5.26 -0.22
CA SER A 170 -2.64 4.67 0.65
C SER A 170 -3.20 4.39 2.03
N ARG A 171 -2.69 3.34 2.67
CA ARG A 171 -3.03 3.02 4.05
C ARG A 171 -1.74 2.80 4.83
N SER A 172 -1.68 3.39 6.01
CA SER A 172 -0.67 3.10 7.00
C SER A 172 -1.14 1.94 7.84
N ILE A 173 -0.29 0.94 8.00
CA ILE A 173 -0.54 -0.21 8.85
C ILE A 173 0.59 -0.25 9.88
N SER A 174 0.22 -0.32 11.16
CA SER A 174 1.19 -0.34 12.26
C SER A 174 0.88 -1.43 13.26
N LEU A 175 1.94 -1.97 13.85
CA LEU A 175 1.89 -2.89 14.97
C LEU A 175 2.82 -2.37 16.06
N SER A 176 2.29 -2.24 17.26
CA SER A 176 3.04 -1.81 18.45
C SER A 176 2.76 -2.78 19.59
N ILE A 177 3.78 -3.05 20.40
CA ILE A 177 3.66 -3.87 21.60
C ILE A 177 3.84 -2.95 22.78
N ILE A 178 2.91 -3.00 23.72
CA ILE A 178 2.85 -2.10 24.87
C ILE A 178 3.01 -2.94 26.14
N ASP A 179 3.86 -2.48 27.06
CA ASP A 179 4.00 -3.08 28.38
C ASP A 179 2.78 -2.74 29.28
N GLN A 180 2.78 -3.29 30.50
CA GLN A 180 1.72 -3.04 31.48
C GLN A 180 1.65 -1.58 31.96
N ASN A 181 2.73 -0.82 31.77
CA ASN A 181 2.83 0.59 32.16
C ASN A 181 2.41 1.55 31.04
N GLY A 182 2.08 1.02 29.85
CA GLY A 182 1.72 1.82 28.69
C GLY A 182 2.91 2.24 27.82
N ASN A 183 4.11 1.73 28.07
CA ASN A 183 5.30 2.03 27.28
C ASN A 183 5.43 1.08 26.09
N GLU A 184 5.91 1.60 24.96
CA GLU A 184 6.20 0.78 23.79
C GLU A 184 7.45 -0.07 24.02
N VAL A 185 7.36 -1.34 23.63
CA VAL A 185 8.38 -2.36 23.80
C VAL A 185 9.02 -2.65 22.45
N SER A 186 10.33 -2.48 22.37
CA SER A 186 11.11 -2.86 21.20
C SER A 186 11.10 -4.37 20.99
N PHE A 187 10.98 -4.79 19.74
CA PHE A 187 11.06 -6.18 19.33
C PHE A 187 11.91 -6.36 18.08
N ALA A 188 12.45 -7.56 17.90
CA ALA A 188 13.25 -7.94 16.76
C ALA A 188 12.91 -9.36 16.29
N ALA A 189 13.14 -9.62 15.02
CA ALA A 189 13.10 -10.96 14.42
C ALA A 189 14.42 -11.24 13.70
N HIS A 190 14.78 -12.51 13.56
CA HIS A 190 15.96 -12.89 12.81
C HIS A 190 15.75 -12.66 11.30
N GLN A 191 16.82 -12.32 10.58
CA GLN A 191 16.77 -12.09 9.13
C GLN A 191 16.28 -13.31 8.33
N ASN A 192 16.54 -14.52 8.83
CA ASN A 192 16.13 -15.75 8.16
C ASN A 192 14.64 -16.09 8.37
N ASN A 193 13.98 -15.44 9.34
CA ASN A 193 12.57 -15.61 9.65
C ASN A 193 11.96 -14.27 10.06
N PRO A 194 11.83 -13.33 9.10
CA PRO A 194 11.37 -11.97 9.41
C PRO A 194 9.87 -11.96 9.77
N ILE A 195 9.44 -10.88 10.42
CA ILE A 195 8.01 -10.59 10.57
C ILE A 195 7.46 -10.30 9.17
N GLN A 196 6.47 -11.09 8.74
CA GLN A 196 5.85 -10.87 7.44
C GLN A 196 4.66 -9.93 7.60
N LEU A 197 4.63 -8.88 6.79
CA LEU A 197 3.52 -7.95 6.72
C LEU A 197 2.77 -8.15 5.40
N ILE A 198 1.49 -8.47 5.50
CA ILE A 198 0.59 -8.56 4.35
C ILE A 198 -0.25 -7.29 4.34
N ILE A 199 0.01 -6.43 3.36
CA ILE A 199 -0.78 -5.22 3.11
C ILE A 199 -1.74 -5.51 1.96
N PRO A 200 -3.06 -5.53 2.20
CA PRO A 200 -4.04 -5.69 1.16
C PRO A 200 -4.01 -4.45 0.27
N ARG A 201 -4.24 -4.65 -1.02
CA ARG A 201 -4.45 -3.53 -1.93
C ARG A 201 -5.66 -2.71 -1.49
N ASP A 202 -5.61 -1.39 -1.69
CA ASP A 202 -6.77 -0.55 -1.46
C ASP A 202 -7.96 -1.03 -2.33
N PRO A 203 -9.10 -1.40 -1.72
CA PRO A 203 -10.27 -1.91 -2.44
C PRO A 203 -10.87 -0.90 -3.41
N ASN A 204 -10.61 0.40 -3.24
CA ASN A 204 -11.10 1.45 -4.13
C ASN A 204 -10.25 1.60 -5.40
N VAL A 205 -9.05 1.02 -5.43
CA VAL A 205 -8.20 1.05 -6.62
C VAL A 205 -8.64 -0.04 -7.58
N LEU A 206 -9.39 0.35 -8.60
CA LEU A 206 -9.78 -0.53 -9.70
C LEU A 206 -8.53 -1.11 -10.37
N ILE A 207 -8.47 -2.44 -10.44
CA ILE A 207 -7.44 -3.15 -11.19
C ILE A 207 -7.76 -2.98 -12.68
N PRO A 208 -6.82 -2.53 -13.52
CA PRO A 208 -7.05 -2.46 -14.96
C PRO A 208 -7.47 -3.82 -15.49
N SER A 209 -8.49 -3.87 -16.36
CA SER A 209 -8.83 -5.10 -17.06
C SER A 209 -7.65 -5.56 -17.92
N MET A 210 -7.53 -6.88 -18.14
CA MET A 210 -6.56 -7.39 -19.11
C MET A 210 -6.97 -6.94 -20.52
N TYR A 211 -5.98 -6.53 -21.32
CA TYR A 211 -6.18 -6.11 -22.70
C TYR A 211 -5.69 -7.20 -23.65
N LEU A 212 -6.57 -7.62 -24.56
CA LEU A 212 -6.25 -8.63 -25.57
C LEU A 212 -5.24 -8.10 -26.59
N GLN A 213 -4.12 -8.81 -26.74
CA GLN A 213 -3.08 -8.53 -27.71
C GLN A 213 -3.31 -9.35 -28.98
N ASN A 214 -3.74 -8.69 -30.05
CA ASN A 214 -4.06 -9.30 -31.35
C ASN A 214 -2.81 -9.59 -32.20
N VAL A 215 -1.89 -10.39 -31.66
CA VAL A 215 -0.57 -10.68 -32.27
C VAL A 215 -0.63 -11.67 -33.42
N THR A 216 -1.66 -12.52 -33.49
CA THR A 216 -1.86 -13.51 -34.58
C THR A 216 -2.36 -12.89 -35.90
N LEU A 217 -3.04 -11.74 -35.81
CA LEU A 217 -3.58 -11.00 -36.97
C LEU A 217 -2.51 -10.18 -37.70
N ILE A 218 -1.31 -10.05 -37.13
CA ILE A 218 -0.16 -9.34 -37.69
C ILE A 218 0.51 -10.15 -38.83
N ASN A 219 -0.09 -11.29 -39.22
CA ASN A 219 0.33 -12.12 -40.36
C ASN A 219 0.08 -11.49 -41.75
N SER A 220 -0.19 -10.18 -41.86
CA SER A 220 -0.20 -9.47 -43.15
C SER A 220 1.18 -8.89 -43.46
N THR A 221 2.03 -9.75 -44.03
CA THR A 221 3.11 -9.46 -45.00
C THR A 221 4.17 -8.37 -44.76
N LEU A 222 4.22 -7.66 -43.61
CA LEU A 222 5.20 -6.56 -43.46
C LEU A 222 5.97 -6.47 -42.14
N ASN A 223 5.70 -7.25 -41.09
CA ASN A 223 6.52 -7.21 -39.88
C ASN A 223 6.70 -8.60 -39.25
N ASN A 224 7.76 -9.29 -39.65
CA ASN A 224 8.36 -10.39 -38.88
C ASN A 224 8.89 -9.82 -37.55
N LEU A 225 8.05 -9.73 -36.52
CA LEU A 225 8.43 -9.16 -35.24
C LEU A 225 9.23 -10.17 -34.41
N LEU A 226 10.41 -9.76 -33.95
CA LEU A 226 11.20 -10.55 -33.00
C LEU A 226 10.54 -10.59 -31.62
N PHE A 227 9.94 -9.46 -31.19
CA PHE A 227 9.16 -9.32 -29.97
C PHE A 227 7.94 -8.45 -30.26
N ASN A 228 6.85 -8.70 -29.54
CA ASN A 228 5.79 -7.71 -29.37
C ASN A 228 6.22 -6.73 -28.27
N TYR A 229 6.65 -5.53 -28.67
CA TYR A 229 7.16 -4.51 -27.76
C TYR A 229 6.06 -3.62 -27.22
N HIS A 230 6.23 -3.22 -25.97
CA HIS A 230 5.32 -2.37 -25.21
C HIS A 230 6.12 -1.27 -24.51
N TYR A 231 5.50 -0.10 -24.39
CA TYR A 231 6.09 1.07 -23.73
C TYR A 231 5.25 1.44 -22.51
N ILE A 232 5.93 1.66 -21.39
CA ILE A 232 5.32 2.17 -20.15
C ILE A 232 6.04 3.46 -19.76
N ASN A 233 5.26 4.51 -19.49
CA ASN A 233 5.78 5.70 -18.85
C ASN A 233 5.80 5.46 -17.32
N ILE A 234 6.99 5.49 -16.73
CA ILE A 234 7.20 5.33 -15.28
C ILE A 234 7.77 6.61 -14.66
N THR A 235 7.59 7.75 -15.33
CA THR A 235 8.04 9.05 -14.84
C THR A 235 7.24 9.41 -13.59
N THR A 236 7.77 9.05 -12.43
CA THR A 236 7.15 9.35 -11.13
C THR A 236 8.23 9.82 -10.17
N SER A 237 7.83 10.64 -9.19
CA SER A 237 8.72 11.08 -8.12
C SER A 237 8.90 10.04 -7.01
N LEU A 238 8.19 8.91 -7.10
CA LEU A 238 8.14 7.87 -6.07
C LEU A 238 8.78 6.58 -6.60
N PRO A 239 9.54 5.84 -5.77
CA PRO A 239 10.00 4.49 -6.15
C PRO A 239 8.81 3.53 -6.30
N ILE A 240 8.49 3.13 -7.53
CA ILE A 240 7.34 2.26 -7.85
C ILE A 240 7.78 0.90 -8.37
N SER A 241 7.08 -0.15 -7.99
CA SER A 241 7.19 -1.48 -8.61
C SER A 241 6.26 -1.54 -9.82
N VAL A 242 6.68 -2.27 -10.85
CA VAL A 242 5.87 -2.50 -12.06
C VAL A 242 5.51 -3.97 -12.13
N HIS A 243 4.21 -4.27 -12.13
CA HIS A 243 3.68 -5.62 -12.20
C HIS A 243 3.16 -5.93 -13.59
N PHE A 244 3.47 -7.14 -14.05
CA PHE A 244 3.06 -7.69 -15.33
C PHE A 244 2.26 -8.96 -15.09
N GLU A 245 1.07 -9.01 -15.68
CA GLU A 245 0.21 -10.18 -15.69
C GLU A 245 -0.11 -10.54 -17.14
N ILE A 246 0.23 -11.77 -17.53
CA ILE A 246 -0.01 -12.30 -18.88
C ILE A 246 -0.91 -13.52 -18.75
N HIS A 247 -2.10 -13.43 -19.34
CA HIS A 247 -3.01 -14.55 -19.49
C HIS A 247 -2.85 -15.13 -20.88
N SER A 248 -2.31 -16.35 -20.97
CA SER A 248 -2.14 -17.05 -22.24
C SER A 248 -3.45 -17.71 -22.66
N LEU A 249 -3.94 -17.43 -23.87
CA LEU A 249 -5.12 -18.14 -24.41
C LEU A 249 -4.81 -19.61 -24.77
N ASN A 250 -3.54 -20.00 -24.75
CA ASN A 250 -3.09 -21.38 -24.87
C ASN A 250 -2.05 -21.67 -23.78
N THR A 251 -2.44 -22.43 -22.75
CA THR A 251 -1.62 -22.73 -21.56
C THR A 251 -0.41 -23.63 -21.85
N ASN A 252 -0.34 -24.24 -23.04
CA ASN A 252 0.79 -25.07 -23.46
C ASN A 252 1.92 -24.27 -24.12
N LEU A 253 1.77 -22.95 -24.28
CA LEU A 253 2.78 -22.08 -24.86
C LEU A 253 3.74 -21.56 -23.79
N ALA A 254 4.97 -21.29 -24.22
CA ALA A 254 5.96 -20.61 -23.40
C ALA A 254 6.31 -19.26 -24.01
N TYR A 255 6.65 -18.29 -23.17
CA TYR A 255 7.01 -16.94 -23.59
C TYR A 255 8.35 -16.51 -23.01
N LEU A 256 9.13 -15.76 -23.80
CA LEU A 256 10.27 -14.99 -23.34
C LEU A 256 9.82 -13.54 -23.10
N PHE A 257 10.13 -13.05 -21.91
CA PHE A 257 9.98 -11.64 -21.53
C PHE A 257 11.35 -11.01 -21.35
N ILE A 258 11.56 -9.85 -21.95
CA ILE A 258 12.76 -9.02 -21.79
C ILE A 258 12.36 -7.57 -21.56
N TYR A 259 13.16 -6.82 -20.80
CA TYR A 259 12.93 -5.39 -20.63
C TYR A 259 14.24 -4.61 -20.55
N LYS A 260 14.12 -3.31 -20.82
CA LYS A 260 15.15 -2.31 -20.64
C LYS A 260 14.53 -0.96 -20.29
N PHE A 261 15.17 -0.22 -19.40
CA PHE A 261 14.79 1.13 -19.06
C PHE A 261 15.27 2.13 -20.12
N ASP A 262 14.43 3.10 -20.42
CA ASP A 262 14.69 4.25 -21.31
C ASP A 262 15.08 3.92 -22.77
N GLN A 263 15.22 2.64 -23.11
CA GLN A 263 15.67 2.14 -24.40
C GLN A 263 15.00 0.81 -24.74
N THR A 264 14.89 0.50 -26.03
CA THR A 264 14.34 -0.77 -26.49
C THR A 264 15.33 -1.91 -26.20
N PRO A 265 14.90 -3.02 -25.55
CA PRO A 265 15.78 -4.13 -25.28
C PRO A 265 16.10 -4.90 -26.57
N LEU A 266 17.38 -5.21 -26.77
CA LEU A 266 17.87 -5.92 -27.96
C LEU A 266 18.47 -7.26 -27.55
N LEU A 267 17.94 -8.34 -28.13
CA LEU A 267 18.42 -9.70 -27.88
C LEU A 267 19.73 -9.94 -28.64
N ASN A 268 20.86 -9.68 -27.97
CA ASN A 268 22.19 -9.98 -28.49
C ASN A 268 22.94 -10.91 -27.52
N SER A 269 24.04 -11.47 -27.99
CA SER A 269 25.03 -12.22 -27.19
C SER A 269 25.63 -11.45 -26.01
N SER A 270 25.48 -10.12 -25.98
CA SER A 270 25.99 -9.25 -24.91
C SER A 270 24.89 -8.88 -23.91
N THR A 271 25.18 -9.05 -22.62
CA THR A 271 24.24 -8.81 -21.51
C THR A 271 23.88 -7.34 -21.27
N ASN A 272 24.62 -6.38 -21.85
CA ASN A 272 24.41 -4.94 -21.61
C ASN A 272 23.19 -4.34 -22.33
N LEU A 273 22.55 -5.09 -23.23
CA LEU A 273 21.43 -4.61 -24.06
C LEU A 273 20.05 -4.98 -23.50
N ILE A 274 20.01 -5.63 -22.33
CA ILE A 274 18.81 -6.03 -21.60
C ILE A 274 19.07 -5.78 -20.11
N ASP A 275 18.13 -5.17 -19.41
CA ASP A 275 18.28 -4.92 -17.96
C ASP A 275 17.73 -6.10 -17.15
N GLY A 276 16.71 -6.79 -17.66
CA GLY A 276 16.27 -8.06 -17.11
C GLY A 276 15.42 -8.90 -18.07
N SER A 277 15.28 -10.17 -17.73
CA SER A 277 14.54 -11.15 -18.53
C SER A 277 13.97 -12.28 -17.69
N THR A 278 12.87 -12.87 -18.15
CA THR A 278 12.31 -14.09 -17.56
C THR A 278 11.68 -14.99 -18.62
N LEU A 279 11.56 -16.27 -18.30
CA LEU A 279 10.85 -17.27 -19.11
C LEU A 279 9.55 -17.63 -18.41
N PHE A 280 8.45 -17.53 -19.16
CA PHE A 280 7.13 -17.99 -18.75
C PHE A 280 6.88 -19.35 -19.37
N CYS A 281 7.05 -20.42 -18.60
CA CYS A 281 6.85 -21.78 -19.07
C CYS A 281 5.51 -22.34 -18.60
N PRO A 282 4.89 -23.30 -19.31
CA PRO A 282 3.62 -23.92 -18.92
C PRO A 282 3.56 -24.42 -17.46
N PHE A 283 4.67 -24.94 -16.92
CA PHE A 283 4.72 -25.40 -15.53
C PHE A 283 4.62 -24.27 -14.49
N ASN A 284 4.84 -23.00 -14.87
CA ASN A 284 4.61 -21.87 -13.97
C ASN A 284 3.11 -21.62 -13.71
N LEU A 285 2.21 -22.21 -14.52
CA LEU A 285 0.75 -22.06 -14.43
C LEU A 285 0.05 -23.15 -13.60
N ILE A 286 0.78 -24.00 -12.87
CA ILE A 286 0.18 -25.17 -12.18
C ILE A 286 -0.93 -24.76 -11.16
N ASN A 287 -0.86 -23.53 -10.62
CA ASN A 287 -1.82 -23.03 -9.63
C ASN A 287 -2.66 -21.83 -10.11
N ASP A 288 -2.38 -21.29 -11.30
CA ASP A 288 -3.00 -20.08 -11.83
C ASP A 288 -2.89 -20.04 -13.35
N ASP A 289 -3.88 -19.47 -14.04
CA ASP A 289 -3.88 -19.30 -15.49
C ASP A 289 -3.09 -18.05 -15.94
N ILE A 290 -2.52 -17.30 -14.98
CA ILE A 290 -1.83 -16.02 -15.20
C ILE A 290 -0.33 -16.11 -14.87
N TYR A 291 0.52 -15.81 -15.86
CA TYR A 291 1.93 -15.56 -15.63
C TYR A 291 2.13 -14.22 -14.94
N ARG A 292 2.95 -14.20 -13.89
CA ARG A 292 3.28 -12.99 -13.14
C ARG A 292 4.77 -12.69 -13.18
N TYR A 293 5.09 -11.42 -13.37
CA TYR A 293 6.43 -10.90 -13.18
C TYR A 293 6.34 -9.51 -12.57
N PHE A 294 7.32 -9.13 -11.77
CA PHE A 294 7.39 -7.79 -11.21
C PHE A 294 8.81 -7.26 -11.26
N ILE A 295 8.92 -5.95 -11.43
CA ILE A 295 10.16 -5.21 -11.34
C ILE A 295 10.14 -4.47 -10.02
N ASP A 296 11.15 -4.74 -9.19
CA ASP A 296 11.33 -4.13 -7.88
C ASP A 296 11.41 -2.59 -7.99
N ASN A 297 10.83 -1.91 -7.01
CA ASN A 297 10.86 -0.46 -6.94
C ASN A 297 12.23 0.13 -6.61
N GLN A 298 13.24 -0.69 -6.28
CA GLN A 298 14.64 -0.28 -6.26
C GLN A 298 15.24 -0.08 -7.66
N GLN A 299 14.65 -0.70 -8.69
CA GLN A 299 15.18 -0.70 -10.05
C GLN A 299 14.60 0.42 -10.93
N THR A 300 13.42 0.92 -10.57
CA THR A 300 12.73 2.01 -11.29
C THR A 300 13.17 3.45 -10.95
N PRO A 301 13.82 3.76 -9.80
CA PRO A 301 14.23 5.13 -9.51
C PRO A 301 15.16 5.65 -10.61
N THR A 302 15.05 6.93 -10.94
CA THR A 302 15.84 7.63 -11.98
C THR A 302 15.52 7.33 -13.44
N HIS A 303 14.63 6.35 -13.70
CA HIS A 303 14.17 6.04 -15.05
C HIS A 303 12.87 6.76 -15.39
N GLN A 304 12.67 7.07 -16.68
CA GLN A 304 11.46 7.76 -17.16
C GLN A 304 10.52 6.79 -17.86
N SER A 305 11.08 5.75 -18.48
CA SER A 305 10.30 4.78 -19.24
C SER A 305 10.85 3.38 -19.11
N LEU A 306 9.96 2.43 -19.36
CA LEU A 306 10.26 1.02 -19.39
C LEU A 306 9.73 0.45 -20.72
N ILE A 307 10.61 -0.16 -21.49
CA ILE A 307 10.25 -0.86 -22.72
C ILE A 307 10.48 -2.34 -22.51
N PHE A 308 9.45 -3.13 -22.74
CA PHE A 308 9.54 -4.59 -22.63
C PHE A 308 9.02 -5.28 -23.88
N GLY A 309 9.56 -6.45 -24.17
CA GLY A 309 9.19 -7.29 -25.29
C GLY A 309 8.73 -8.65 -24.81
N ILE A 310 7.64 -9.14 -25.40
CA ILE A 310 7.17 -10.52 -25.23
C ILE A 310 7.37 -11.26 -26.55
N ARG A 311 7.85 -12.51 -26.49
CA ARG A 311 7.98 -13.40 -27.65
C ARG A 311 7.50 -14.80 -27.29
N GLU A 312 6.73 -15.43 -28.16
CA GLU A 312 6.40 -16.86 -28.02
C GLU A 312 7.63 -17.74 -28.37
N LEU A 313 7.89 -18.77 -27.57
CA LEU A 313 8.97 -19.73 -27.83
C LEU A 313 8.50 -20.82 -28.80
N ASN A 314 9.39 -21.22 -29.71
CA ASN A 314 9.11 -22.38 -30.56
C ASN A 314 9.24 -23.70 -29.79
N SER A 315 8.77 -24.81 -30.37
CA SER A 315 8.80 -26.13 -29.73
C SER A 315 10.20 -26.60 -29.31
N THR A 316 11.25 -26.25 -30.08
CA THR A 316 12.63 -26.61 -29.75
C THR A 316 13.14 -25.80 -28.56
N GLU A 317 12.87 -24.50 -28.54
CA GLU A 317 13.20 -23.61 -27.43
C GLU A 317 12.46 -24.01 -26.16
N MET A 318 11.16 -24.30 -26.25
CA MET A 318 10.38 -24.76 -25.12
C MET A 318 10.94 -26.08 -24.54
N ASN A 319 11.31 -27.04 -25.39
CA ASN A 319 11.92 -28.28 -24.92
C ASN A 319 13.26 -28.05 -24.22
N ASN A 320 14.10 -27.17 -24.77
CA ASN A 320 15.43 -26.90 -24.24
C ASN A 320 15.40 -26.08 -22.94
N TYR A 321 14.50 -25.11 -22.82
CA TYR A 321 14.50 -24.12 -21.73
C TYR A 321 13.39 -24.33 -20.69
N CYS A 322 12.29 -25.01 -21.03
CA CYS A 322 11.18 -25.25 -20.11
C CYS A 322 11.05 -26.71 -19.63
N LEU A 323 11.53 -27.72 -20.38
CA LEU A 323 11.30 -29.13 -20.02
C LEU A 323 12.51 -29.84 -19.39
N ASN A 324 13.74 -29.40 -19.70
CA ASN A 324 14.96 -29.96 -19.10
C ASN A 324 15.38 -29.18 -17.84
N SER A 325 14.72 -29.48 -16.71
CA SER A 325 14.92 -28.83 -15.41
C SER A 325 16.29 -29.08 -14.75
N SER A 326 17.16 -29.91 -15.33
CA SER A 326 18.45 -30.32 -14.74
C SER A 326 19.65 -29.47 -15.16
N SER A 327 19.48 -28.48 -16.04
CA SER A 327 20.53 -27.51 -16.37
C SER A 327 19.96 -26.11 -16.47
N ILE A 328 19.72 -25.47 -15.31
CA ILE A 328 19.57 -24.02 -15.20
C ILE A 328 20.94 -23.37 -15.43
N ASN A 329 21.52 -23.57 -16.62
CA ASN A 329 22.47 -22.60 -17.16
C ASN A 329 21.62 -21.63 -17.95
N MET A 330 21.34 -20.51 -17.27
CA MET A 330 20.46 -19.41 -17.60
C MET A 330 20.95 -18.61 -18.82
N SER A 331 21.33 -19.28 -19.90
CA SER A 331 21.51 -18.62 -21.18
C SER A 331 20.11 -18.42 -21.76
N LEU A 332 19.68 -17.18 -21.87
CA LEU A 332 18.51 -16.77 -22.66
C LEU A 332 18.45 -17.54 -23.99
N PRO A 333 17.27 -17.84 -24.55
CA PRO A 333 17.17 -18.29 -25.93
C PRO A 333 17.68 -17.16 -26.85
N ILE A 334 18.99 -17.15 -27.16
CA ILE A 334 19.66 -16.14 -28.00
C ILE A 334 19.43 -16.50 -29.47
N THR A 335 18.16 -16.56 -29.88
CA THR A 335 17.80 -16.67 -31.29
C THR A 335 17.22 -15.33 -31.71
N ASP A 336 18.01 -14.51 -32.40
CA ASP A 336 17.55 -13.25 -32.99
C ASP A 336 16.74 -13.50 -34.29
N LYS A 337 15.88 -14.53 -34.24
CA LYS A 337 15.05 -14.95 -35.37
C LYS A 337 13.61 -14.56 -35.08
N PRO A 338 12.94 -13.85 -36.00
CA PRO A 338 11.53 -13.56 -35.87
C PRO A 338 10.71 -14.84 -35.71
N PHE A 339 9.68 -14.76 -34.87
CA PHE A 339 8.76 -15.86 -34.65
C PHE A 339 7.33 -15.33 -34.64
N ASN A 340 6.46 -15.97 -35.41
CA ASN A 340 5.06 -15.58 -35.47
C ASN A 340 4.32 -16.23 -34.30
N PHE A 341 3.64 -15.39 -33.52
CA PHE A 341 2.75 -15.86 -32.47
C PHE A 341 1.69 -16.80 -33.05
N THR A 342 1.51 -17.95 -32.42
CA THR A 342 0.48 -18.92 -32.77
C THR A 342 -0.82 -18.66 -32.01
N SER A 343 -0.75 -17.96 -30.88
CA SER A 343 -1.90 -17.57 -30.06
C SER A 343 -1.84 -16.10 -29.66
N ASN A 344 -3.02 -15.48 -29.52
CA ASN A 344 -3.14 -14.21 -28.80
C ASN A 344 -2.97 -14.45 -27.30
N TYR A 345 -2.73 -13.37 -26.56
CA TYR A 345 -2.65 -13.36 -25.10
C TYR A 345 -3.29 -12.07 -24.58
N GLU A 346 -3.67 -12.06 -23.31
CA GLU A 346 -4.12 -10.84 -22.65
C GLU A 346 -3.05 -10.34 -21.69
N LEU A 347 -2.90 -9.02 -21.63
CA LEU A 347 -1.84 -8.36 -20.87
C LEU A 347 -2.44 -7.32 -19.94
N ARG A 348 -1.97 -7.31 -18.69
CA ARG A 348 -2.29 -6.28 -17.70
C ARG A 348 -1.00 -5.80 -17.05
N ILE A 349 -0.92 -4.49 -16.88
CA ILE A 349 0.22 -3.81 -16.28
C ILE A 349 -0.33 -2.85 -15.23
N TYR A 350 0.27 -2.84 -14.05
CA TYR A 350 -0.05 -1.86 -13.01
C TYR A 350 1.16 -1.59 -12.14
N THR A 351 1.16 -0.44 -11.48
CA THR A 351 2.23 -0.02 -10.57
C THR A 351 1.78 -0.17 -9.12
N SER A 352 2.72 -0.46 -8.24
CA SER A 352 2.50 -0.47 -6.79
C SER A 352 3.69 0.16 -6.07
N GLY A 353 3.56 0.42 -4.77
CA GLY A 353 4.67 0.89 -3.96
C GLY A 353 4.43 0.50 -2.50
N CYS A 354 5.47 -0.02 -1.86
CA CYS A 354 5.49 -0.31 -0.43
C CYS A 354 6.57 0.56 0.19
N TYR A 355 6.20 1.33 1.20
CA TYR A 355 7.10 2.27 1.85
C TYR A 355 6.99 2.15 3.37
N TYR A 356 8.13 2.28 4.05
CA TYR A 356 8.19 2.25 5.50
C TYR A 356 9.22 3.25 6.02
N LEU A 357 9.12 3.60 7.30
CA LEU A 357 10.13 4.38 8.00
C LEU A 357 11.12 3.43 8.67
N ASP A 358 12.42 3.61 8.40
CA ASP A 358 13.47 2.87 9.09
C ASP A 358 13.70 3.37 10.53
N GLU A 359 14.58 2.70 11.26
CA GLU A 359 14.97 3.04 12.64
C GLU A 359 15.54 4.46 12.78
N ASN A 360 16.00 5.07 11.68
CA ASN A 360 16.55 6.42 11.64
C ASN A 360 15.51 7.46 11.18
N ASN A 361 14.22 7.10 11.13
CA ASN A 361 13.12 7.91 10.60
C ASN A 361 13.31 8.32 9.13
N ASN A 362 14.03 7.53 8.34
CA ASN A 362 14.15 7.74 6.91
C ASN A 362 13.15 6.86 6.16
N TRP A 363 12.50 7.45 5.17
CA TRP A 363 11.63 6.70 4.28
C TRP A 363 12.44 5.73 3.41
N LYS A 364 12.00 4.47 3.40
CA LYS A 364 12.52 3.38 2.59
C LYS A 364 11.42 2.84 1.71
N SER A 365 11.83 2.24 0.59
CA SER A 365 10.92 1.67 -0.40
C SER A 365 11.22 0.21 -0.70
N ASP A 366 12.27 -0.38 -0.15
CA ASP A 366 12.71 -1.76 -0.39
C ASP A 366 11.80 -2.85 0.22
N GLY A 367 10.54 -2.52 0.52
CA GLY A 367 9.59 -3.40 1.19
C GLY A 367 8.77 -4.33 0.27
N LEU A 368 9.04 -4.36 -1.04
CA LEU A 368 8.41 -5.28 -1.99
C LEU A 368 9.40 -6.40 -2.31
N ILE A 369 9.25 -7.56 -1.64
CA ILE A 369 10.06 -8.77 -1.87
C ILE A 369 9.24 -9.81 -2.62
#